data_AF-A0A9D6PGT8-F1
#
_entry.id   AF-A0A9D6PGT8-F1
#
_cell.length_a   1.000
_cell.length_b   1.000
_cell.length_c   1.000
_cell.angle_alpha   90.00
_cell.angle_beta   90.00
_cell.angle_gamma   90.00
#
_symmetry.space_group_name_H-M   'P 1'
#
loop_
_entity.id
_entity.type
_entity.pdbx_description
1 polymer ?
#
loop_
_entity_poly.entity_id
_entity_poly.type
_entity_poly.pdbx_seq_one_letter_code
_entity_poly.pdbx_strand_id
1 'polypeptide(L)'
;YQTFWRRFGGPTTYDYTDPSFPSPPAGCDVTAASGKACYVSGTLTVSGNWNIPSGSYVFLVDGDVVINGSITLSGTGFVAVIAKGNITVSPSVGVPYSSSNPVVEGIYITSPLGTFHTGASVAGTERFVGKGSFIAGDFRLERDLEVVNQNTTTASELFLYNPRLLIAMPDAMKDLPVTWEEVAP
;
A
#
# COMPACT_ATOMS: atom_id res chain seq x y z
N TYR A 1 -5.06 -7.92 -7.45
CA TYR A 1 -6.46 -7.47 -7.34
C TYR A 1 -7.51 -8.61 -7.35
N GLN A 2 -7.74 -9.31 -8.48
CA GLN A 2 -8.87 -10.25 -8.63
C GLN A 2 -8.98 -11.32 -7.53
N THR A 3 -7.85 -11.89 -7.09
CA THR A 3 -7.82 -12.86 -5.99
C THR A 3 -8.42 -12.30 -4.70
N PHE A 4 -8.05 -11.08 -4.33
CA PHE A 4 -8.58 -10.44 -3.12
C PHE A 4 -10.02 -10.00 -3.32
N TRP A 5 -10.40 -9.48 -4.49
CA TRP A 5 -11.80 -9.17 -4.80
C TRP A 5 -12.72 -10.39 -4.56
N ARG A 6 -12.32 -11.58 -5.03
CA ARG A 6 -13.07 -12.82 -4.76
C ARG A 6 -13.09 -13.20 -3.27
N ARG A 7 -11.97 -13.07 -2.57
CA ARG A 7 -11.87 -13.38 -1.13
C ARG A 7 -12.75 -12.50 -0.26
N PHE A 8 -12.87 -11.22 -0.62
CA PHE A 8 -13.74 -10.28 0.08
C PHE A 8 -15.21 -10.35 -0.40
N GLY A 9 -15.61 -11.43 -1.07
CA GLY A 9 -17.00 -11.71 -1.44
C GLY A 9 -17.47 -11.05 -2.73
N GLY A 10 -16.55 -10.53 -3.55
CA GLY A 10 -16.87 -9.93 -4.84
C GLY A 10 -17.82 -8.74 -4.74
N PRO A 11 -17.46 -7.67 -3.99
CA PRO A 11 -18.34 -6.53 -3.77
C PRO A 11 -18.83 -5.95 -5.11
N THR A 12 -20.14 -5.72 -5.19
CA THR A 12 -20.84 -5.17 -6.36
C THR A 12 -21.14 -3.68 -6.22
N THR A 13 -20.93 -3.13 -5.03
CA THR A 13 -21.16 -1.70 -4.72
C THR A 13 -19.88 -1.11 -4.17
N TYR A 14 -19.47 0.03 -4.74
CA TYR A 14 -18.33 0.79 -4.26
C TYR A 14 -18.70 1.56 -3.01
N ASP A 15 -17.85 1.53 -1.99
CA ASP A 15 -17.96 2.39 -0.81
C ASP A 15 -17.61 3.84 -1.18
N TYR A 16 -16.68 4.03 -2.13
CA TYR A 16 -16.24 5.35 -2.59
C TYR A 16 -15.94 5.39 -4.10
N THR A 17 -16.10 6.57 -4.70
CA THR A 17 -15.80 6.86 -6.12
C THR A 17 -14.78 8.01 -6.20
N ASP A 18 -13.61 7.76 -6.79
CA ASP A 18 -12.49 8.71 -6.91
C ASP A 18 -12.17 9.47 -5.61
N PRO A 19 -11.99 8.77 -4.47
CA PRO A 19 -11.84 9.45 -3.20
C PRO A 19 -10.46 10.08 -3.02
N SER A 20 -10.45 11.26 -2.40
CA SER A 20 -9.25 11.90 -1.87
C SER A 20 -9.37 12.07 -0.37
N PHE A 21 -8.46 11.45 0.39
CA PHE A 21 -8.56 11.34 1.84
C PHE A 21 -7.37 11.96 2.57
N PRO A 22 -7.58 13.01 3.40
CA PRO A 22 -6.53 13.58 4.24
C PRO A 22 -6.17 12.68 5.43
N SER A 23 -7.08 11.79 5.84
CA SER A 23 -6.91 10.81 6.91
C SER A 23 -7.60 9.49 6.52
N PRO A 24 -7.23 8.34 7.12
CA PRO A 24 -7.90 7.08 6.82
C PRO A 24 -9.42 7.20 7.06
N PRO A 25 -10.27 6.84 6.08
CA PRO A 25 -11.72 6.87 6.25
C PRO A 25 -12.17 5.86 7.33
N ALA A 26 -12.88 6.34 8.35
CA ALA A 26 -13.32 5.53 9.48
C ALA A 26 -14.22 4.35 9.06
N GLY A 27 -14.98 4.49 7.98
CA GLY A 27 -15.81 3.40 7.44
C GLY A 27 -15.01 2.22 6.86
N CYS A 28 -13.69 2.36 6.72
CA CYS A 28 -12.80 1.34 6.18
C CYS A 28 -12.00 0.57 7.23
N ASP A 29 -12.22 0.84 8.52
CA ASP A 29 -11.59 0.05 9.57
C ASP A 29 -12.30 -1.30 9.69
N VAL A 30 -11.61 -2.35 9.25
CA VAL A 30 -12.08 -3.75 9.23
C VAL A 30 -12.28 -4.29 10.65
N THR A 31 -11.66 -3.68 11.67
CA THR A 31 -11.90 -4.02 13.09
C THR A 31 -13.25 -3.51 13.60
N ALA A 32 -13.85 -2.52 12.93
CA ALA A 32 -15.18 -2.02 13.23
C ALA A 32 -16.24 -2.90 12.56
N ALA A 33 -16.69 -3.95 13.26
CA ALA A 33 -17.91 -4.74 13.05
C ALA A 33 -18.20 -5.39 11.67
N SER A 34 -17.47 -5.06 10.59
CA SER A 34 -17.87 -5.43 9.23
C SER A 34 -16.94 -6.45 8.56
N GLY A 35 -15.68 -6.59 8.97
CA GLY A 35 -14.75 -7.54 8.33
C GLY A 35 -14.53 -7.31 6.82
N LYS A 36 -15.00 -6.18 6.27
CA LYS A 36 -15.06 -5.91 4.83
C LYS A 36 -13.94 -4.95 4.42
N ALA A 37 -13.24 -5.30 3.36
CA ALA A 37 -12.36 -4.36 2.68
C ALA A 37 -13.18 -3.21 2.09
N CYS A 38 -12.61 -2.01 2.10
CA CYS A 38 -13.19 -0.86 1.44
C CYS A 38 -13.01 -0.96 -0.06
N TYR A 39 -14.13 -0.91 -0.78
CA TYR A 39 -14.17 -0.99 -2.22
C TYR A 39 -14.21 0.39 -2.84
N VAL A 40 -13.17 0.74 -3.58
CA VAL A 40 -13.00 2.05 -4.19
C VAL A 40 -13.04 1.90 -5.71
N SER A 41 -13.86 2.70 -6.38
CA SER A 41 -13.79 2.86 -7.84
C SER A 41 -12.91 4.05 -8.20
N GLY A 42 -12.19 3.93 -9.33
CA GLY A 42 -11.35 5.00 -9.82
C GLY A 42 -10.08 5.18 -9.00
N THR A 43 -9.59 6.41 -8.87
CA THR A 43 -8.30 6.69 -8.23
C THR A 43 -8.44 6.97 -6.74
N LEU A 44 -7.79 6.15 -5.90
CA LEU A 44 -7.63 6.45 -4.48
C LEU A 44 -6.47 7.43 -4.28
N THR A 45 -6.74 8.61 -3.73
CA THR A 45 -5.71 9.60 -3.40
C THR A 45 -5.54 9.75 -1.90
N VAL A 46 -4.34 9.46 -1.40
CA VAL A 46 -3.91 9.77 -0.03
C VAL A 46 -3.37 11.19 -0.01
N SER A 47 -4.23 12.16 0.28
CA SER A 47 -3.92 13.60 0.17
C SER A 47 -3.29 14.20 1.43
N GLY A 48 -3.20 13.44 2.51
CA GLY A 48 -2.63 13.87 3.78
C GLY A 48 -1.85 12.74 4.46
N ASN A 49 -1.24 13.07 5.60
CA ASN A 49 -0.42 12.11 6.35
C ASN A 49 -1.32 11.21 7.20
N TRP A 50 -1.27 9.90 6.92
CA TRP A 50 -1.97 8.90 7.68
C TRP A 50 -1.04 8.34 8.76
N ASN A 51 -1.43 8.48 10.03
CA ASN A 51 -0.84 7.76 11.14
C ASN A 51 -1.87 6.78 11.68
N ILE A 52 -1.58 5.48 11.58
CA ILE A 52 -2.49 4.41 11.98
C ILE A 52 -1.91 3.74 13.23
N PRO A 53 -2.31 4.18 14.45
CA PRO A 53 -1.84 3.58 15.70
C PRO A 53 -2.51 2.24 16.02
N SER A 54 -3.70 2.02 15.48
CA SER A 54 -4.54 0.84 15.67
C SER A 54 -5.55 0.74 14.53
N GLY A 55 -6.26 -0.39 14.46
CA GLY A 55 -7.23 -0.67 13.40
C GLY A 55 -6.58 -1.33 12.18
N SER A 56 -7.42 -1.86 11.30
CA SER A 56 -6.98 -2.59 10.11
C SER A 56 -7.71 -2.03 8.90
N TYR A 57 -6.97 -1.42 7.98
CA TYR A 57 -7.54 -0.79 6.79
C TYR A 57 -7.17 -1.61 5.56
N VAL A 58 -8.15 -2.12 4.83
CA VAL A 58 -7.90 -2.84 3.57
C VAL A 58 -8.64 -2.12 2.45
N PHE A 59 -7.91 -1.66 1.45
CA PHE A 59 -8.46 -0.99 0.28
C PHE A 59 -8.35 -1.91 -0.94
N LEU A 60 -9.49 -2.19 -1.57
CA LEU A 60 -9.58 -2.79 -2.89
C LEU A 60 -9.92 -1.67 -3.88
N VAL A 61 -8.96 -1.29 -4.72
CA VAL A 61 -9.10 -0.14 -5.62
C VAL A 61 -9.25 -0.63 -7.05
N ASP A 62 -10.43 -0.46 -7.64
CA ASP A 62 -10.73 -0.70 -9.06
C ASP A 62 -10.20 0.45 -9.93
N GLY A 63 -8.88 0.67 -9.85
CA GLY A 63 -8.20 1.78 -10.50
C GLY A 63 -6.79 1.96 -9.95
N ASP A 64 -6.31 3.19 -10.01
CA ASP A 64 -4.96 3.59 -9.59
C ASP A 64 -4.95 4.12 -8.15
N VAL A 65 -3.76 4.20 -7.56
CA VAL A 65 -3.54 4.78 -6.23
C VAL A 65 -2.47 5.84 -6.33
N VAL A 66 -2.72 7.00 -5.72
CA VAL A 66 -1.77 8.10 -5.61
C VAL A 66 -1.52 8.41 -4.14
N ILE A 67 -0.26 8.33 -3.71
CA ILE A 67 0.16 8.58 -2.33
C ILE A 67 0.89 9.92 -2.27
N ASN A 68 0.18 10.98 -1.88
CA ASN A 68 0.72 12.33 -1.75
C ASN A 68 1.14 12.69 -0.31
N GLY A 69 0.77 11.86 0.67
CA GLY A 69 1.17 12.00 2.07
C GLY A 69 1.78 10.71 2.63
N SER A 70 2.48 10.81 3.75
CA SER A 70 3.07 9.65 4.41
C SER A 70 2.00 8.72 4.99
N ILE A 71 2.22 7.41 4.94
CA ILE A 71 1.41 6.42 5.63
C ILE A 71 2.31 5.71 6.63
N THR A 72 2.10 5.93 7.92
CA THR A 72 2.92 5.35 8.99
C THR A 72 2.08 4.49 9.92
N LEU A 73 2.69 3.42 10.42
CA LEU A 73 2.05 2.48 11.34
C LEU A 73 2.70 2.61 12.71
N SER A 74 1.90 2.90 13.72
CA SER A 74 2.28 2.80 15.12
C SER A 74 1.45 1.73 15.82
N GLY A 75 1.87 1.28 17.01
CA GLY A 75 1.10 0.29 17.78
C GLY A 75 0.78 -0.98 17.01
N THR A 76 -0.51 -1.34 16.94
CA THR A 76 -1.04 -2.54 16.26
C THR A 76 -1.69 -2.24 14.90
N GLY A 77 -1.52 -1.02 14.38
CA GLY A 77 -2.12 -0.60 13.11
C GLY A 77 -1.71 -1.48 11.92
N PHE A 78 -2.66 -1.68 11.01
CA PHE A 78 -2.47 -2.39 9.75
C PHE A 78 -3.09 -1.62 8.59
N VAL A 79 -2.38 -1.58 7.47
CA VAL A 79 -2.92 -1.08 6.20
C VAL A 79 -2.48 -1.98 5.05
N ALA A 80 -3.45 -2.31 4.18
CA ALA A 80 -3.21 -2.96 2.91
C ALA A 80 -3.93 -2.19 1.80
N VAL A 81 -3.22 -1.92 0.71
CA VAL A 81 -3.76 -1.30 -0.50
C VAL A 81 -3.55 -2.25 -1.66
N ILE A 82 -4.64 -2.69 -2.28
CA ILE A 82 -4.65 -3.62 -3.40
C ILE A 82 -5.25 -2.89 -4.59
N ALA A 83 -4.40 -2.38 -5.48
CA ALA A 83 -4.79 -1.66 -6.68
C ALA A 83 -4.98 -2.61 -7.86
N LYS A 84 -5.97 -2.32 -8.70
CA LYS A 84 -6.10 -2.96 -10.01
C LYS A 84 -5.09 -2.40 -11.00
N GLY A 85 -4.84 -1.10 -10.95
CA GLY A 85 -3.86 -0.40 -11.78
C GLY A 85 -2.54 -0.17 -11.05
N ASN A 86 -2.01 1.05 -11.21
CA ASN A 86 -0.72 1.48 -10.69
C ASN A 86 -0.83 2.00 -9.26
N ILE A 87 0.30 1.98 -8.55
CA ILE A 87 0.48 2.72 -7.29
C ILE A 87 1.60 3.72 -7.52
N THR A 88 1.33 5.00 -7.31
CA THR A 88 2.30 6.08 -7.49
C THR A 88 2.48 6.82 -6.18
N VAL A 89 3.72 6.80 -5.67
CA VAL A 89 4.13 7.64 -4.54
C VAL A 89 4.62 8.97 -5.09
N SER A 90 4.10 10.08 -4.56
CA SER A 90 4.61 11.41 -4.92
C SER A 90 6.09 11.54 -4.53
N PRO A 91 6.93 12.20 -5.36
CA PRO A 91 8.31 12.50 -5.00
C PRO A 91 8.45 13.17 -3.63
N SER A 92 7.50 14.06 -3.29
CA SER A 92 7.45 14.80 -2.02
C SER A 92 7.25 13.93 -0.77
N VAL A 93 6.86 12.66 -0.95
CA VAL A 93 6.73 11.70 0.16
C VAL A 93 8.07 11.01 0.35
N GLY A 94 9.02 11.69 0.98
CA GLY A 94 10.35 11.17 1.23
C GLY A 94 11.00 11.75 2.49
N VAL A 95 12.20 11.28 2.77
CA VAL A 95 13.03 11.73 3.88
C VAL A 95 14.41 12.17 3.37
N PRO A 96 15.19 12.93 4.16
CA PRO A 96 16.58 13.19 3.80
C PRO A 96 17.34 11.88 3.54
N TYR A 97 18.29 11.90 2.60
CA TYR A 97 19.07 10.72 2.19
C TYR A 97 19.72 9.95 3.37
N SER A 98 20.09 10.67 4.43
CA SER A 98 20.70 10.11 5.64
C SER A 98 19.71 9.44 6.59
N SER A 99 18.41 9.57 6.35
CA SER A 99 17.35 8.99 7.16
C SER A 99 16.91 7.64 6.59
N SER A 100 16.59 6.72 7.50
CA SER A 100 15.93 5.45 7.20
C SER A 100 14.54 5.37 7.81
N ASN A 101 13.95 6.52 8.20
CA ASN A 101 12.60 6.56 8.76
C ASN A 101 11.57 6.27 7.66
N PRO A 102 10.69 5.26 7.83
CA PRO A 102 9.67 4.93 6.85
C PRO A 102 8.68 6.07 6.62
N VAL A 103 8.33 6.29 5.36
CA VAL A 103 7.28 7.25 4.94
C VAL A 103 6.05 6.55 4.40
N VAL A 104 6.18 5.30 3.95
CA VAL A 104 5.07 4.48 3.46
C VAL A 104 5.20 3.10 4.09
N GLU A 105 4.32 2.80 5.04
CA GLU A 105 4.25 1.53 5.76
C GLU A 105 3.00 0.75 5.37
N GLY A 106 3.09 -0.58 5.32
CA GLY A 106 1.93 -1.45 5.03
C GLY A 106 2.17 -2.49 3.94
N ILE A 107 1.07 -3.05 3.42
CA ILE A 107 1.10 -3.99 2.29
C ILE A 107 0.55 -3.29 1.05
N TYR A 108 1.32 -3.26 -0.03
CA TYR A 108 0.93 -2.61 -1.29
C TYR A 108 1.02 -3.62 -2.42
N ILE A 109 -0.10 -3.83 -3.11
CA ILE A 109 -0.24 -4.87 -4.14
C ILE A 109 -0.86 -4.25 -5.39
N THR A 110 -0.22 -4.38 -6.54
CA THR A 110 -0.84 -4.08 -7.84
C THR A 110 -1.39 -5.35 -8.51
N SER A 111 -2.13 -5.21 -9.62
CA SER A 111 -2.34 -6.34 -10.53
C SER A 111 -1.04 -6.69 -11.26
N PRO A 112 -0.95 -7.89 -11.89
CA PRO A 112 0.24 -8.28 -12.65
C PRO A 112 0.68 -7.33 -13.77
N LEU A 113 -0.21 -6.45 -14.26
CA LEU A 113 0.11 -5.42 -15.26
C LEU A 113 0.34 -4.03 -14.66
N GLY A 114 0.11 -3.86 -13.35
CA GLY A 114 0.23 -2.59 -12.66
C GLY A 114 1.66 -2.37 -12.15
N THR A 115 2.11 -1.12 -12.23
CA THR A 115 3.46 -0.69 -11.84
C THR A 115 3.43 0.03 -10.50
N PHE A 116 4.44 -0.22 -9.66
CA PHE A 116 4.70 0.59 -8.47
C PHE A 116 5.75 1.66 -8.81
N HIS A 117 5.36 2.93 -8.72
CA HIS A 117 6.21 4.08 -8.98
C HIS A 117 6.61 4.73 -7.66
N THR A 118 7.91 4.94 -7.44
CA THR A 118 8.41 5.76 -6.31
C THR A 118 8.34 7.27 -6.57
N GLY A 119 7.85 7.63 -7.76
CA GLY A 119 7.62 8.99 -8.23
C GLY A 119 8.86 9.52 -8.96
N ALA A 120 8.68 9.86 -10.24
CA ALA A 120 9.72 10.49 -11.03
C ALA A 120 10.12 11.84 -10.42
N SER A 121 11.34 11.90 -9.91
CA SER A 121 11.93 13.17 -9.51
C SER A 121 12.62 13.80 -10.73
N VAL A 122 12.38 15.10 -10.95
CA VAL A 122 13.49 15.99 -11.29
C VAL A 122 14.50 15.84 -10.16
N ALA A 123 15.80 15.66 -10.44
CA ALA A 123 16.83 15.37 -9.43
C ALA A 123 16.54 16.09 -8.10
N GLY A 124 16.39 15.31 -7.03
CA GLY A 124 15.81 15.76 -5.77
C GLY A 124 16.69 15.42 -4.58
N THR A 125 16.20 15.73 -3.37
CA THR A 125 16.94 15.44 -2.12
C THR A 125 16.30 14.31 -1.30
N GLU A 126 15.13 13.84 -1.74
CA GLU A 126 14.21 13.03 -0.95
C GLU A 126 14.35 11.55 -1.30
N ARG A 127 14.89 10.78 -0.36
CA ARG A 127 14.92 9.32 -0.40
C ARG A 127 13.55 8.74 -0.08
N PHE A 128 13.12 7.72 -0.83
CA PHE A 128 11.95 6.93 -0.47
C PHE A 128 12.33 5.84 0.53
N VAL A 129 11.57 5.72 1.62
CA VAL A 129 11.70 4.60 2.56
C VAL A 129 10.34 3.94 2.76
N GLY A 130 10.16 2.79 2.12
CA GLY A 130 8.99 1.94 2.26
C GLY A 130 9.23 0.85 3.30
N LYS A 131 8.30 0.59 4.22
CA LYS A 131 8.41 -0.52 5.17
C LYS A 131 7.18 -1.43 5.18
N GLY A 132 7.38 -2.68 4.79
CA GLY A 132 6.30 -3.65 4.71
C GLY A 132 6.49 -4.64 3.58
N SER A 133 5.44 -4.88 2.81
CA SER A 133 5.48 -5.76 1.64
C SER A 133 4.94 -5.02 0.43
N PHE A 134 5.74 -4.97 -0.62
CA PHE A 134 5.41 -4.31 -1.88
C PHE A 134 5.46 -5.37 -2.97
N ILE A 135 4.34 -5.60 -3.65
CA ILE A 135 4.18 -6.63 -4.66
C ILE A 135 3.57 -5.97 -5.88
N ALA A 136 4.32 -5.91 -6.97
CA ALA A 136 3.84 -5.31 -8.20
C ALA A 136 4.22 -6.16 -9.41
N GLY A 137 3.48 -5.97 -10.51
CA GLY A 137 3.84 -6.54 -11.80
C GLY A 137 5.16 -5.98 -12.34
N ASP A 138 5.38 -4.69 -12.12
CA ASP A 138 6.63 -3.98 -12.43
C ASP A 138 6.95 -2.95 -11.33
N PHE A 139 8.23 -2.62 -11.19
CA PHE A 139 8.69 -1.57 -10.29
C PHE A 139 9.45 -0.52 -11.08
N ARG A 140 9.01 0.73 -10.98
CA ARG A 140 9.75 1.89 -11.45
C ARG A 140 10.30 2.67 -10.26
N LEU A 141 11.59 2.48 -10.05
CA LEU A 141 12.39 3.17 -9.05
C LEU A 141 12.96 4.42 -9.72
N GLU A 142 12.29 5.55 -9.52
CA GLU A 142 12.48 6.76 -10.33
C GLU A 142 13.12 7.91 -9.54
N ARG A 143 13.60 7.66 -8.31
CA ARG A 143 14.20 8.71 -7.47
C ARG A 143 15.68 8.89 -7.75
N ASP A 144 16.08 10.15 -7.73
CA ASP A 144 17.43 10.58 -8.04
C ASP A 144 17.96 11.55 -6.96
N LEU A 145 19.04 11.16 -6.28
CA LEU A 145 19.73 11.94 -5.25
C LEU A 145 20.91 12.76 -5.79
N GLU A 146 20.97 13.02 -7.10
CA GLU A 146 22.10 13.74 -7.72
C GLU A 146 22.23 15.17 -7.19
N VAL A 147 21.13 15.85 -6.85
CA VAL A 147 21.17 17.22 -6.27
C VAL A 147 21.98 17.29 -4.98
N VAL A 148 22.03 16.19 -4.21
CA VAL A 148 22.85 16.09 -2.99
C VAL A 148 24.12 15.28 -3.18
N ASN A 149 24.43 14.85 -4.41
CA ASN A 149 25.56 14.00 -4.79
C ASN A 149 25.65 12.69 -3.97
N GLN A 150 24.51 12.03 -3.72
CA GLN A 150 24.48 10.83 -2.87
C GLN A 150 24.15 9.52 -3.60
N ASN A 151 23.89 9.55 -4.91
CA ASN A 151 23.58 8.34 -5.68
C ASN A 151 24.68 7.27 -5.62
N THR A 152 25.94 7.67 -5.41
CA THR A 152 27.10 6.76 -5.38
C THR A 152 27.26 6.01 -4.06
N THR A 153 26.67 6.52 -2.97
CA THR A 153 26.84 6.00 -1.60
C THR A 153 25.54 5.57 -0.96
N THR A 154 24.40 6.04 -1.48
CA THR A 154 23.09 5.88 -0.87
C THR A 154 22.06 5.55 -1.95
N ALA A 155 21.31 4.47 -1.76
CA ALA A 155 20.17 4.14 -2.62
C ALA A 155 19.02 5.14 -2.41
N SER A 156 18.49 5.69 -3.51
CA SER A 156 17.36 6.62 -3.51
C SER A 156 16.05 5.99 -3.01
N GLU A 157 15.97 4.66 -3.07
CA GLU A 157 14.88 3.84 -2.53
C GLU A 157 15.40 2.84 -1.50
N LEU A 158 14.71 2.74 -0.37
CA LEU A 158 14.94 1.75 0.67
C LEU A 158 13.64 1.01 0.99
N PHE A 159 13.66 -0.31 0.84
CA PHE A 159 12.56 -1.18 1.22
C PHE A 159 12.95 -1.99 2.45
N LEU A 160 12.21 -1.81 3.54
CA LEU A 160 12.39 -2.51 4.79
C LEU A 160 11.28 -3.54 4.96
N TYR A 161 11.61 -4.82 5.10
CA TYR A 161 10.60 -5.85 5.32
C TYR A 161 10.01 -5.75 6.73
N ASN A 162 8.69 -5.87 6.87
CA ASN A 162 8.00 -5.90 8.16
C ASN A 162 7.12 -7.17 8.30
N PRO A 163 7.66 -8.26 8.88
CA PRO A 163 6.94 -9.52 9.01
C PRO A 163 5.74 -9.45 9.96
N ARG A 164 5.70 -8.44 10.86
CA ARG A 164 4.57 -8.25 11.79
C ARG A 164 3.25 -8.08 11.06
N LEU A 165 3.28 -7.52 9.85
CA LEU A 165 2.08 -7.32 9.03
C LEU A 165 1.41 -8.64 8.64
N LEU A 166 2.16 -9.75 8.53
CA LEU A 166 1.59 -11.08 8.25
C LEU A 166 0.80 -11.62 9.45
N ILE A 167 1.14 -11.20 10.66
CA ILE A 167 0.42 -11.59 11.88
C ILE A 167 -0.81 -10.70 12.05
N ALA A 168 -0.63 -9.39 11.81
CA ALA A 168 -1.67 -8.37 11.98
C ALA A 168 -2.71 -8.32 10.85
N MET A 169 -2.45 -8.95 9.70
CA MET A 169 -3.39 -8.92 8.58
C MET A 169 -4.76 -9.52 8.97
N PRO A 170 -5.88 -8.99 8.44
CA PRO A 170 -7.20 -9.59 8.65
C PRO A 170 -7.28 -11.03 8.13
N ASP A 171 -8.09 -11.86 8.78
CA ASP A 171 -8.15 -13.31 8.48
C ASP A 171 -8.58 -13.59 7.04
N ALA A 172 -9.46 -12.77 6.45
CA ALA A 172 -9.84 -12.85 5.04
C ALA A 172 -8.64 -12.73 4.06
N MET A 173 -7.53 -12.14 4.48
CA MET A 173 -6.28 -12.11 3.71
C MET A 173 -5.39 -13.33 3.95
N LYS A 174 -5.53 -14.00 5.10
CA LYS A 174 -4.71 -15.16 5.52
C LYS A 174 -5.13 -16.47 4.86
N ASP A 175 -6.36 -16.56 4.37
CA ASP A 175 -6.87 -17.82 3.81
C ASP A 175 -5.96 -18.36 2.70
N LEU A 176 -5.50 -19.59 2.90
CA LEU A 176 -4.79 -20.36 1.90
C LEU A 176 -5.84 -21.01 0.98
N PRO A 177 -5.69 -20.93 -0.35
CA PRO A 177 -6.54 -21.68 -1.26
C PRO A 177 -6.12 -23.16 -1.23
N VAL A 178 -6.46 -23.86 -0.14
CA VAL A 178 -6.31 -25.32 -0.05
C VAL A 178 -7.69 -25.91 -0.18
N THR A 179 -7.99 -26.47 -1.36
CA THR A 179 -9.10 -27.39 -1.53
C THR A 179 -8.58 -28.78 -1.16
N TRP A 180 -8.97 -29.25 0.02
CA TRP A 180 -8.79 -30.66 0.37
C TRP A 180 -9.99 -31.44 -0.18
N GLU A 181 -9.72 -32.49 -0.95
CA GLU A 181 -10.73 -33.45 -1.40
C GLU A 181 -10.41 -34.83 -0.80
N GLU A 182 -11.37 -35.43 -0.11
CA GLU A 182 -11.28 -36.84 0.26
C GLU A 182 -11.52 -37.67 -1.00
N VAL A 183 -10.47 -38.34 -1.49
CA VAL A 183 -10.63 -39.35 -2.54
C VAL A 183 -10.96 -40.66 -1.81
N ALA A 184 -12.17 -41.18 -2.02
CA ALA A 184 -12.56 -42.47 -1.48
C ALA A 184 -11.55 -43.55 -1.94
N PRO A 185 -11.13 -44.47 -1.03
CA PRO A 185 -10.06 -45.44 -1.29
C PRO A 185 -10.38 -46.42 -2.42
#